data_AF-A0A7Y0P5X2-F1
#
_entry.id   AF-A0A7Y0P5X2-F1
#
_cell.length_a   1.000
_cell.length_b   1.000
_cell.length_c   1.000
_cell.angle_alpha   90.00
_cell.angle_beta   90.00
_cell.angle_gamma   90.00
#
_symmetry.space_group_name_H-M   'P 1'
#
loop_
_entity.id
_entity.type
_entity.pdbx_description
1 polymer ?
#
loop_
_entity_poly.entity_id
_entity_poly.type
_entity_poly.pdbx_seq_one_letter_code
_entity_poly.pdbx_strand_id
1 'polypeptide(L)' 'MECLEVAVRADHVLTRDSKKSAASALHFTAPAWTGFLRAVSRGELERS' A
#
# COMPACT_ATOMS: atom_id res chain seq x y z
N MET A 1 -10.26 -11.44 -7.56
CA MET A 1 -10.17 -10.76 -6.26
C MET A 1 -8.72 -10.50 -5.97
N GLU A 2 -8.32 -9.24 -5.87
CA GLU A 2 -6.97 -8.84 -5.48
C GLU A 2 -6.97 -8.70 -3.96
N CYS A 3 -6.17 -9.52 -3.26
CA CYS A 3 -6.10 -9.51 -1.79
C CYS A 3 -4.73 -9.01 -1.36
N LEU A 4 -4.70 -7.95 -0.55
CA LEU A 4 -3.48 -7.35 -0.03
C LEU A 4 -3.40 -7.53 1.48
N GLU A 5 -2.23 -7.92 1.96
CA GLU A 5 -1.88 -7.83 3.38
C GLU A 5 -1.28 -6.47 3.66
N VAL A 6 -1.68 -5.85 4.78
CA VAL A 6 -1.19 -4.53 5.20
C VAL A 6 -0.74 -4.62 6.66
N ALA A 7 0.51 -4.27 6.92
CA ALA A 7 1.05 -4.13 8.27
C ALA A 7 1.40 -2.66 8.53
N VAL A 8 0.73 -2.05 9.52
CA VAL A 8 0.96 -0.66 9.91
C VAL A 8 1.90 -0.61 11.13
N ARG A 9 2.89 0.27 11.06
CA ARG A 9 3.82 0.63 12.14
C ARG A 9 3.84 2.15 12.31
N ALA A 10 4.50 2.65 13.35
CA ALA A 10 4.47 4.08 13.68
C ALA A 10 5.08 4.96 12.58
N ASP A 11 6.11 4.47 11.90
CA ASP A 11 6.91 5.19 10.91
C ASP A 11 6.72 4.68 9.48
N HIS A 12 6.14 3.48 9.32
CA HIS A 12 6.00 2.86 8.00
C HIS A 12 4.81 1.90 7.85
N VAL A 13 4.50 1.59 6.60
CA VAL A 13 3.50 0.60 6.18
C VAL A 13 4.16 -0.38 5.23
N LEU A 14 3.94 -1.67 5.48
CA LEU A 14 4.32 -2.75 4.57
C LEU A 14 3.07 -3.30 3.90
N THR A 15 3.12 -3.48 2.58
CA THR A 15 2.05 -4.13 1.82
C THR A 15 2.59 -5.24 0.93
N ARG A 16 1.82 -6.32 0.76
CA ARG A 16 2.16 -7.35 -0.23
C ARG A 16 0.90 -8.01 -0.76
N ASP A 17 1.01 -8.60 -1.95
CA ASP A 17 0.01 -9.52 -2.48
C ASP A 17 -0.04 -10.76 -1.59
N SER A 18 -1.20 -11.00 -0.97
CA SER A 18 -1.40 -12.12 -0.05
C SER A 18 -1.19 -13.48 -0.74
N LYS A 19 -1.38 -13.54 -2.07
CA LYS A 19 -1.17 -14.76 -2.86
C LYS A 19 0.29 -14.97 -3.25
N LYS A 20 1.15 -13.97 -3.06
CA LYS A 20 2.59 -14.03 -3.35
C LYS A 20 3.38 -13.83 -2.06
N SER A 21 3.14 -14.71 -1.09
CA SER A 21 3.77 -14.64 0.23
C SER A 21 5.30 -14.69 0.21
N ALA A 22 5.90 -15.27 -0.83
CA ALA A 22 7.36 -15.30 -1.05
C ALA A 22 7.94 -14.02 -1.67
N ALA A 23 7.10 -13.11 -2.19
CA ALA A 23 7.55 -11.83 -2.71
C ALA A 23 7.82 -10.83 -1.57
N SER A 24 8.84 -9.99 -1.75
CA SER A 24 9.15 -8.91 -0.82
C SER A 24 7.99 -7.93 -0.72
N ALA A 25 7.69 -7.48 0.51
CA ALA A 25 6.70 -6.44 0.74
C ALA A 25 7.17 -5.09 0.17
N LEU A 26 6.22 -4.31 -0.36
CA LEU A 26 6.41 -2.90 -0.66
C LEU A 26 6.42 -2.12 0.65
N HIS A 27 7.40 -1.23 0.77
CA HIS A 27 7.61 -0.43 1.97
C HIS A 27 7.30 1.03 1.70
N PHE A 28 6.39 1.60 2.49
CA PHE A 28 6.02 3.01 2.45
C PHE A 28 6.40 3.66 3.78
N THR A 29 7.02 4.84 3.74
CA THR A 29 7.04 5.71 4.92
C THR A 29 5.60 6.17 5.24
N ALA A 30 5.32 6.51 6.50
CA ALA A 30 3.99 6.98 6.91
C ALA A 30 3.47 8.20 6.08
N PRO A 31 4.31 9.21 5.73
CA PRO A 31 3.88 10.29 4.85
C PRO A 31 3.55 9.82 3.44
N ALA A 32 4.35 8.90 2.87
CA ALA A 32 4.11 8.37 1.53
C ALA A 32 2.81 7.57 1.48
N TRP A 33 2.53 6.73 2.48
CA TRP A 33 1.28 6.00 2.59
C TRP A 33 0.07 6.92 2.69
N THR A 34 0.16 7.97 3.51
CA THR A 34 -0.92 8.96 3.64
C THR A 34 -1.17 9.70 2.33
N GLY A 35 -0.10 10.09 1.63
CA GLY A 35 -0.19 10.72 0.31
C GLY A 35 -0.85 9.80 -0.72
N PHE A 36 -0.46 8.52 -0.75
CA PHE A 36 -1.06 7.50 -1.60
C PHE A 36 -2.56 7.36 -1.35
N LEU A 37 -2.99 7.15 -0.09
CA LEU A 37 -4.41 7.01 0.24
C LEU A 37 -5.22 8.25 -0.15
N ARG A 38 -4.65 9.43 0.04
CA ARG A 38 -5.30 10.69 -0.35
C ARG A 38 -5.50 10.76 -1.87
N ALA A 39 -4.47 10.43 -2.65
CA ALA A 39 -4.56 10.42 -4.10
C ALA A 39 -5.59 9.40 -4.61
N VAL A 40 -5.63 8.19 -4.03
CA VAL A 40 -6.67 7.19 -4.31
C VAL A 40 -8.07 7.73 -3.98
N SER A 41 -8.25 8.34 -2.80
CA SER A 41 -9.56 8.85 -2.38
C SER A 41 -10.10 10.00 -3.26
N ARG A 42 -9.21 10.68 -3.99
CA ARG A 42 -9.56 11.75 -4.93
C ARG A 42 -9.70 11.26 -6.36
N GLY A 43 -9.53 9.96 -6.62
CA GLY A 43 -9.59 9.39 -7.96
C GLY A 43 -8.38 9.70 -8.84
N GLU A 44 -7.29 10.25 -8.28
CA GLU A 44 -6.12 10.71 -9.04
C GLU A 44 -5.25 9.55 -9.57
N LEU A 45 -5.47 8.34 -9.04
CA LEU A 45 -4.75 7.12 -9.39
C LEU A 45 -5.65 6.08 -10.06
N GLU A 46 -6.84 6.50 -10.52
CA GLU A 46 -7.67 5.63 -11.36
C GLU A 46 -6.98 5.47 -12.73
N ARG A 47 -6.73 4.20 -13.09
CA ARG A 47 -5.98 3.71 -14.26
C ARG A 47 -5.75 4.74 -15.39
N SER A 48 -4.47 5.03 -15.66
CA SER A 48 -3.98 5.37 -17.00
C SER A 48 -4.18 4.21 -17.97
#